data_AF-A0A2B7YYW4-F1
#
_entry.id   AF-A0A2B7YYW4-F1
#
_cell.length_a   1.000
_cell.length_b   1.000
_cell.length_c   1.000
_cell.angle_alpha   90.00
_cell.angle_beta   90.00
_cell.angle_gamma   90.00
#
_symmetry.space_group_name_H-M   'P 1'
#
loop_
_entity.id
_entity.type
_entity.pdbx_description
1 polymer ?
#
loop_
_entity_poly.entity_id
_entity_poly.type
_entity_poly.pdbx_seq_one_letter_code
_entity_poly.pdbx_strand_id
1 'polypeptide(L)'
;MIGKIDSQHIFDAPADTESKDSTAKCAIELAAQQVLPPRASQNFMAPVNKTTNKRCQEWTMEYVRRLVDLGYIDASAIAIVQSKRDPPNHGIGLQPAGRGKGAGSGRGQ
;
A
#
# COMPACT_ATOMS: atom_id res chain seq x y z
N MET A 1 5.53 6.64 -15.89
CA MET A 1 4.62 7.69 -15.36
C MET A 1 3.27 7.02 -15.09
N ILE A 2 2.65 7.23 -13.92
CA ILE A 2 1.39 6.54 -13.53
C ILE A 2 0.15 7.38 -13.87
N GLY A 3 0.30 8.69 -14.03
CA GLY A 3 -0.76 9.60 -14.43
C GLY A 3 -0.27 11.05 -14.45
N LYS A 4 -1.16 11.97 -14.81
CA LYS A 4 -1.00 13.41 -14.65
C LYS A 4 -2.14 13.92 -13.77
N ILE A 5 -1.83 14.91 -12.95
CA ILE A 5 -2.78 15.56 -12.04
C ILE A 5 -2.77 17.04 -12.42
N ASP A 6 -3.95 17.63 -12.51
CA ASP A 6 -4.08 19.06 -12.75
C ASP A 6 -3.69 19.85 -11.48
N SER A 7 -2.96 20.95 -11.66
CA SER A 7 -2.49 21.80 -10.55
C SER A 7 -3.63 22.30 -9.67
N GLN A 8 -4.86 22.45 -10.18
CA GLN A 8 -6.01 22.86 -9.39
C GLN A 8 -6.38 21.87 -8.26
N HIS A 9 -5.90 20.62 -8.35
CA HIS A 9 -6.15 19.58 -7.36
C HIS A 9 -5.01 19.45 -6.33
N ILE A 10 -3.97 20.28 -6.45
CA ILE A 10 -2.78 20.29 -5.59
C ILE A 10 -2.80 21.57 -4.75
N PHE A 11 -2.54 21.44 -3.45
CA PHE A 11 -2.29 22.58 -2.59
C PHE A 11 -0.78 22.79 -2.45
N ASP A 12 -0.27 23.90 -2.99
CA ASP A 12 1.13 24.28 -2.83
C ASP A 12 1.32 24.98 -1.47
N ALA A 13 2.01 24.28 -0.56
CA ALA A 13 2.37 24.87 0.72
C ALA A 13 3.45 25.95 0.53
N PRO A 14 3.37 27.08 1.27
CA PRO A 14 4.42 28.10 1.24
C PRO A 14 5.76 27.53 1.73
N ALA A 15 6.85 27.94 1.07
CA ALA A 15 8.18 27.30 1.14
C ALA A 15 8.88 27.34 2.52
N ASP A 16 8.37 28.10 3.49
CA ASP A 16 9.09 28.48 4.71
C ASP A 16 8.53 27.86 6.00
N THR A 17 7.76 26.76 5.92
CA THR A 17 7.24 26.12 7.13
C THR A 17 7.17 24.62 7.01
N GLU A 18 8.21 23.94 7.51
CA GLU A 18 8.10 22.53 7.87
C GLU A 18 7.07 22.42 9.00
N SER A 19 5.88 21.92 8.68
CA SER A 19 4.76 21.82 9.61
C SER A 19 4.09 20.47 9.47
N LYS A 20 3.65 19.92 10.61
CA LYS A 20 2.79 18.72 10.60
C LYS A 20 1.35 19.18 10.44
N ASP A 21 0.83 19.02 9.23
CA ASP A 21 -0.56 19.26 8.90
C ASP A 21 -1.30 17.93 8.69
N SER A 22 -2.53 17.84 9.17
CA SER A 22 -3.42 16.68 9.00
C SER A 22 -4.79 17.08 8.46
N THR A 23 -4.97 18.36 8.12
CA THR A 23 -6.18 18.89 7.50
C THR A 23 -6.07 18.78 5.99
N ALA A 24 -7.04 18.12 5.36
CA ALA A 24 -7.13 18.11 3.91
C ALA A 24 -7.56 19.49 3.39
N LYS A 25 -6.78 20.03 2.46
CA LYS A 25 -6.93 21.34 1.82
C LYS A 25 -7.30 21.22 0.35
N CYS A 26 -6.90 20.13 -0.29
CA CYS A 26 -7.17 19.91 -1.71
C CYS A 26 -7.97 18.64 -1.99
N ALA A 27 -8.43 18.52 -3.24
CA ALA A 27 -9.26 17.43 -3.73
C ALA A 27 -8.61 16.05 -3.54
N ILE A 28 -7.29 15.96 -3.69
CA ILE A 28 -6.53 14.72 -3.52
C ILE A 28 -6.47 14.31 -2.05
N GLU A 29 -6.19 15.26 -1.15
CA GLU A 29 -6.18 14.98 0.29
C GLU A 29 -7.56 14.58 0.79
N LEU A 30 -8.63 15.20 0.28
CA LEU A 30 -10.01 14.81 0.57
C LEU A 30 -10.34 13.40 0.05
N ALA A 31 -9.79 13.00 -1.10
CA ALA A 31 -9.92 11.62 -1.58
C ALA A 31 -9.16 10.64 -0.67
N ALA A 32 -8.00 11.02 -0.15
CA ALA A 32 -7.20 10.19 0.76
C ALA A 32 -7.91 9.95 2.11
N GLN A 33 -8.72 10.89 2.59
CA GLN A 33 -9.54 10.69 3.78
C GLN A 33 -10.66 9.64 3.57
N GLN A 34 -11.11 9.43 2.33
CA GLN A 34 -12.15 8.45 2.00
C GLN A 34 -11.59 7.03 1.83
N VAL A 35 -10.33 6.92 1.41
CA VAL A 35 -9.63 5.64 1.27
C VAL A 35 -8.52 5.56 2.31
N LEU A 36 -8.89 5.18 3.54
CA LEU A 36 -7.95 5.19 4.65
C LEU A 36 -6.76 4.23 4.40
N PRO A 37 -5.53 4.67 4.70
CA PRO A 37 -4.36 3.82 4.61
C PRO A 37 -4.51 2.60 5.52
N PRO A 38 -3.89 1.46 5.17
CA PRO A 38 -3.91 0.31 6.04
C PRO A 38 -3.29 0.70 7.37
N ARG A 39 -3.96 0.35 8.47
CA ARG A 39 -3.37 0.46 9.81
C ARG A 39 -2.11 -0.40 9.85
N ALA A 40 -1.13 -0.02 10.68
CA ALA A 40 0.03 -0.86 10.95
C ALA A 40 -0.46 -2.29 11.22
N SER A 41 -0.11 -3.22 10.31
CA SER A 41 -0.59 -4.59 10.41
C SER A 41 -0.01 -5.18 11.69
N GLN A 42 -0.89 -5.49 12.64
CA GLN A 42 -0.48 -6.12 13.90
C GLN A 42 0.14 -7.51 13.66
N ASN A 43 -0.19 -8.14 12.52
CA ASN A 43 0.35 -9.42 12.10
C ASN A 43 0.56 -9.44 10.58
N PHE A 44 1.75 -9.04 10.15
CA PHE A 44 2.15 -9.06 8.73
C PHE A 44 2.01 -10.45 8.06
N MET A 45 2.04 -11.53 8.86
CA MET A 45 1.88 -12.92 8.42
C MET A 45 0.41 -13.39 8.37
N ALA A 46 -0.55 -12.60 8.87
CA ALA A 46 -1.96 -12.98 8.83
C ALA A 46 -2.51 -12.88 7.39
N PRO A 47 -3.47 -13.74 7.01
CA PRO A 47 -4.14 -13.64 5.72
C PRO A 47 -4.71 -12.22 5.49
N VAL A 48 -4.58 -11.73 4.27
CA VAL A 48 -5.10 -10.42 3.87
C VAL A 48 -6.61 -10.40 4.10
N ASN A 49 -7.10 -9.41 4.83
CA ASN A 49 -8.52 -9.19 5.01
C ASN A 49 -8.88 -7.75 4.60
N LYS A 50 -10.18 -7.47 4.45
CA LYS A 50 -10.68 -6.18 3.94
C LYS A 50 -10.56 -5.03 4.95
N THR A 51 -10.12 -5.27 6.19
CA THR A 51 -10.27 -4.31 7.31
C THR A 51 -8.99 -4.08 8.13
N THR A 52 -8.39 -5.11 8.70
CA THR A 52 -7.26 -5.01 9.66
C THR A 52 -5.90 -5.45 9.13
N ASN A 53 -5.86 -6.31 8.11
CA ASN A 53 -4.63 -6.82 7.48
C ASN A 53 -4.62 -6.52 5.98
N LYS A 54 -4.98 -5.29 5.63
CA LYS A 54 -4.92 -4.81 4.25
C LYS A 54 -3.47 -4.46 3.90
N ARG A 55 -2.97 -4.96 2.77
CA ARG A 55 -1.61 -4.63 2.30
C ARG A 55 -1.58 -3.25 1.67
N CYS A 56 -0.44 -2.56 1.75
CA CYS A 56 -0.25 -1.25 1.11
C CYS A 56 -0.62 -1.27 -0.38
N GLN A 57 -0.35 -2.36 -1.09
CA GLN A 57 -0.69 -2.48 -2.52
C GLN A 57 -2.20 -2.54 -2.79
N GLU A 58 -2.99 -3.18 -1.92
CA GLU A 58 -4.46 -3.17 -2.04
C GLU A 58 -5.01 -1.77 -1.83
N TRP A 59 -4.47 -1.07 -0.84
CA TRP A 59 -4.82 0.32 -0.59
C TRP A 59 -4.46 1.22 -1.75
N THR A 60 -3.27 1.08 -2.33
CA THR A 60 -2.86 1.84 -3.52
C THR A 60 -3.84 1.62 -4.66
N MET A 61 -4.27 0.38 -4.92
CA MET A 61 -5.25 0.10 -5.97
C MET A 61 -6.63 0.72 -5.70
N GLU A 62 -7.12 0.68 -4.46
CA GLU A 62 -8.39 1.33 -4.10
C GLU A 62 -8.32 2.85 -4.22
N TYR A 63 -7.20 3.45 -3.80
CA TYR A 63 -7.01 4.88 -3.87
C TYR A 63 -6.91 5.36 -5.32
N VAL A 64 -6.16 4.66 -6.16
CA VAL A 64 -6.05 4.95 -7.61
C VAL A 64 -7.40 4.85 -8.29
N ARG A 65 -8.21 3.82 -7.99
CA ARG A 65 -9.57 3.72 -8.52
C ARG A 65 -10.43 4.91 -8.09
N ARG A 66 -10.35 5.32 -6.82
CA ARG A 66 -11.10 6.49 -6.33
C ARG A 66 -10.71 7.78 -7.07
N LEU A 67 -9.43 7.98 -7.36
CA LEU A 67 -8.97 9.15 -8.12
C LEU A 67 -9.46 9.11 -9.58
N VAL A 68 -9.53 7.93 -10.20
CA VAL A 68 -10.13 7.77 -11.54
C VAL A 68 -11.63 8.01 -11.53
N ASP A 69 -12.36 7.47 -10.55
CA ASP A 69 -13.81 7.68 -10.40
C ASP A 69 -14.17 9.15 -10.20
N LEU A 70 -13.28 9.92 -9.56
CA LEU A 70 -13.40 11.36 -9.38
C LEU A 70 -12.93 12.17 -10.60
N GLY A 71 -12.34 11.52 -11.61
CA GLY A 71 -11.82 12.16 -12.82
C GLY A 71 -10.50 12.93 -12.61
N TYR A 72 -9.82 12.74 -11.48
CA TYR A 72 -8.58 13.47 -11.16
C TYR A 72 -7.36 12.92 -11.87
N ILE A 73 -7.40 11.65 -12.27
CA ILE A 73 -6.39 10.99 -13.10
C ILE A 73 -7.05 10.12 -14.16
N ASP A 74 -6.33 9.88 -15.26
CA ASP A 74 -6.82 9.06 -16.37
C ASP A 74 -7.00 7.58 -16.00
N ALA A 75 -7.99 6.92 -16.62
CA ALA A 75 -8.33 5.51 -16.35
C ALA A 75 -7.17 4.53 -16.65
N SER A 76 -6.24 4.89 -17.54
CA SER A 76 -5.02 4.08 -17.79
C SER A 76 -4.15 3.89 -16.54
N ALA A 77 -4.26 4.78 -15.55
CA ALA A 77 -3.56 4.66 -14.27
C ALA A 77 -3.88 3.33 -13.57
N ILE A 78 -5.12 2.84 -13.67
CA ILE A 78 -5.53 1.54 -13.09
C ILE A 78 -4.73 0.40 -13.72
N ALA A 79 -4.61 0.38 -15.05
CA ALA A 79 -3.90 -0.67 -15.77
C ALA A 79 -2.39 -0.66 -15.43
N ILE A 80 -1.79 0.52 -15.33
CA ILE A 80 -0.37 0.68 -14.98
C ILE A 80 -0.12 0.14 -13.56
N VAL A 81 -0.89 0.57 -12.57
CA VAL A 81 -0.70 0.15 -11.18
C VAL A 81 -0.99 -1.34 -11.02
N GLN A 82 -2.04 -1.86 -11.67
CA GLN A 82 -2.35 -3.28 -11.65
C GLN A 82 -1.24 -4.15 -12.26
N SER A 83 -0.55 -3.67 -13.30
CA SER A 83 0.59 -4.38 -13.91
C SER A 83 1.84 -4.46 -13.01
N LYS A 84 1.93 -3.56 -12.03
CA LYS A 84 3.07 -3.47 -11.08
C LYS A 84 2.76 -4.08 -9.72
N ARG A 85 1.52 -4.50 -9.50
CA ARG A 85 1.07 -5.11 -8.26
C ARG A 85 1.58 -6.53 -8.17
N ASP A 86 2.07 -6.92 -6.99
CA ASP A 86 2.45 -8.31 -6.75
C ASP A 86 1.20 -9.20 -6.82
N PRO A 87 1.30 -10.39 -7.44
CA PRO A 87 0.20 -11.34 -7.43
C PRO A 87 -0.29 -11.57 -5.99
N PRO A 88 -1.60 -11.79 -5.76
CA PRO A 88 -2.12 -12.02 -4.42
C PRO A 88 -1.48 -13.23 -3.70
N ASN A 89 -0.88 -14.15 -4.48
CA ASN A 89 -0.11 -15.29 -3.99
C ASN A 89 1.34 -14.97 -3.60
N HIS A 90 1.85 -13.77 -3.87
CA HIS A 90 3.13 -13.26 -3.36
C HIS A 90 2.84 -12.47 -2.07
N GLY A 91 2.63 -13.18 -0.97
CA GLY A 91 3.04 -12.65 0.34
C GLY A 91 4.54 -12.87 0.51
N ILE A 92 5.19 -12.18 1.44
CA ILE A 92 6.53 -12.56 1.88
C ILE A 92 6.48 -14.03 2.31
N GLY A 93 6.89 -14.91 1.40
CA GLY A 93 7.06 -16.33 1.62
C GLY A 93 8.34 -16.53 2.42
N LEU A 94 8.37 -16.01 3.65
CA LEU A 94 9.29 -16.55 4.62
C LEU A 94 8.76 -17.94 4.94
N GLN A 95 9.40 -18.94 4.34
CA GLN A 95 9.30 -20.31 4.83
C GLN A 95 9.48 -20.24 6.35
N PRO A 96 8.61 -20.84 7.16
CA PRO A 96 8.91 -21.04 8.57
C PRO A 96 10.31 -21.64 8.60
N ALA A 97 11.26 -20.98 9.27
CA ALA A 97 12.61 -21.50 9.40
C ALA A 97 12.47 -22.96 9.81
N GLY A 98 12.93 -23.84 8.92
CA GLY A 98 12.63 -25.25 8.97
C GLY A 98 12.82 -25.76 10.39
N ARG A 99 11.80 -26.46 10.88
CA ARG A 99 11.90 -27.31 12.06
C ARG A 99 13.06 -28.27 11.79
N GLY A 100 14.26 -27.89 12.23
CA GLY A 100 15.47 -28.66 12.04
C GLY A 100 15.30 -30.01 12.72
N LYS A 101 14.94 -31.03 11.94
CA LYS A 101 14.89 -32.40 12.39
C LYS A 101 16.02 -33.15 11.70
N GLY A 102 17.08 -33.39 12.47
CA GLY A 102 17.97 -34.53 12.28
C GLY A 102 19.33 -34.24 11.63
N ALA A 103 20.37 -34.24 12.44
CA ALA A 103 21.61 -34.93 12.12
C ALA A 103 21.98 -35.76 13.34
N GLY A 104 21.81 -37.08 13.24
CA GLY A 104 22.39 -38.01 14.20
C GLY A 104 23.91 -38.03 14.02
N SER A 105 24.63 -38.14 15.13
CA SER A 105 25.99 -38.71 15.13
C SER A 105 26.14 -39.54 16.38
N GLY A 106 26.32 -40.85 16.19
CA GLY A 106 26.65 -41.79 17.25
C GLY A 106 28.16 -41.84 17.54
N ARG A 107 28.45 -42.24 18.78
CA ARG A 107 29.61 -42.99 19.33
C ARG A 107 31.01 -42.34 19.42
N GLY A 108 31.61 -42.59 20.60
CA GLY A 108 33.03 -42.48 20.97
C GLY A 108 33.27 -41.34 21.94
N GLN A 109 33.58 -41.51 23.23
CA GLN A 109 34.34 -42.56 23.93
C GLN A 109 33.76 -42.83 25.32
#